data_AF-A0A2H3B4J3-F1
#
_entry.id   AF-A0A2H3B4J3-F1
#
_cell.length_a   1.000
_cell.length_b   1.000
_cell.length_c   1.000
_cell.angle_alpha   90.00
_cell.angle_beta   90.00
_cell.angle_gamma   90.00
#
_symmetry.space_group_name_H-M   'P 1'
#
loop_
_entity.id
_entity.type
_entity.pdbx_description
1 polymer ?
#
loop_
_entity_poly.entity_id
_entity_poly.type
_entity_poly.pdbx_seq_one_letter_code
_entity_poly.pdbx_strand_id
1 'polypeptide(L)'
;PRRIWDLFSNRVVPWWVALHTPWGMSHAWLDISHRKNVLTPINGHEWPVPIPKDVNLDFVRIEMLNLGAEYAWLDVLCLRQEGGRNEDLRVGEWMLDVPTIGNAYVLEKVVCYFNGLGWPLEHGFDSDSDRSWFRHTWTLQETSNNWMIGGDTGNEMLNEEVQERFEAQLSSVKLATLDVVPLLPLLQDRTSEKDMDKIKPTESKDNPIGTGNPTLTIAPAYSEQESAEDAWTALVKVMELDSLSQMLFLYHEPGPKKNAWRPSWQQAVNWDTRSFSLDFPFNSFWDVHIVHDKETGTYSYNGWRIGSVQVQGLATLVAAPRQGHLIVATPNGEEHQYEISAGHQYPILDGVYSLL
;
A
#
# COMPACT_ATOMS: atom_id res chain seq x y z
N PRO A 1 15.58 4.29 -5.84
CA PRO A 1 15.72 3.67 -7.18
C PRO A 1 17.19 3.36 -7.48
N ARG A 2 17.52 2.25 -8.19
CA ARG A 2 18.90 1.92 -8.60
C ARG A 2 19.36 2.62 -9.87
N ARG A 3 18.41 2.86 -10.76
CA ARG A 3 18.59 3.39 -12.12
C ARG A 3 17.56 4.47 -12.35
N ILE A 4 17.86 5.39 -13.25
CA ILE A 4 16.95 6.43 -13.71
C ILE A 4 17.17 6.68 -15.20
N TRP A 5 16.19 7.27 -15.86
CA TRP A 5 16.30 7.72 -17.23
C TRP A 5 16.83 9.16 -17.26
N ASP A 6 18.05 9.34 -17.75
CA ASP A 6 18.57 10.64 -18.15
C ASP A 6 17.93 11.02 -19.50
N LEU A 7 17.05 12.02 -19.46
CA LEU A 7 16.29 12.47 -20.61
C LEU A 7 17.19 13.22 -21.60
N PHE A 8 18.26 13.88 -21.18
CA PHE A 8 19.15 14.56 -22.13
C PHE A 8 19.97 13.58 -22.96
N SER A 9 20.61 12.61 -22.32
CA SER A 9 21.40 11.58 -23.03
C SER A 9 20.55 10.47 -23.63
N ASN A 10 19.25 10.40 -23.28
CA ASN A 10 18.30 9.36 -23.64
C ASN A 10 18.80 7.96 -23.24
N ARG A 11 19.27 7.82 -21.99
CA ARG A 11 19.82 6.58 -21.45
C ARG A 11 19.39 6.33 -20.01
N VAL A 12 19.23 5.06 -19.68
CA VAL A 12 19.14 4.61 -18.30
C VAL A 12 20.54 4.61 -17.71
N VAL A 13 20.70 5.33 -16.61
CA VAL A 13 21.97 5.52 -15.92
C VAL A 13 21.81 5.17 -14.43
N PRO A 14 22.90 4.82 -13.73
CA PRO A 14 22.83 4.56 -12.29
C PRO A 14 22.35 5.79 -11.52
N TRP A 15 21.52 5.59 -10.51
CA TRP A 15 20.92 6.66 -9.70
C TRP A 15 21.93 7.68 -9.16
N TRP A 16 23.10 7.22 -8.70
CA TRP A 16 24.12 8.06 -8.07
C TRP A 16 24.77 9.08 -9.02
N VAL A 17 24.55 8.99 -10.34
CA VAL A 17 25.00 10.02 -11.29
C VAL A 17 24.06 11.23 -11.35
N ALA A 18 22.83 11.10 -10.84
CA ALA A 18 21.83 12.16 -10.87
C ALA A 18 22.25 13.33 -9.97
N LEU A 19 22.19 14.54 -10.50
CA LEU A 19 22.44 15.77 -9.72
C LEU A 19 21.21 16.20 -8.91
N HIS A 20 20.03 15.75 -9.32
CA HIS A 20 18.74 16.12 -8.75
C HIS A 20 17.80 14.91 -8.70
N THR A 21 16.76 15.03 -7.89
CA THR A 21 15.71 14.02 -7.79
C THR A 21 14.89 13.93 -9.09
N PRO A 22 14.57 12.74 -9.59
CA PRO A 22 13.98 12.50 -10.88
C PRO A 22 12.49 12.67 -10.74
N TRP A 23 11.85 13.03 -11.83
CA TRP A 23 10.40 13.07 -11.86
C TRP A 23 9.86 11.65 -12.01
N GLY A 24 8.81 11.32 -11.28
CA GLY A 24 8.11 10.05 -11.44
C GLY A 24 7.27 10.07 -12.71
N MET A 25 7.15 8.92 -13.37
CA MET A 25 6.20 8.70 -14.44
C MET A 25 5.32 7.52 -14.06
N SER A 26 4.03 7.80 -13.90
CA SER A 26 3.02 6.79 -13.54
C SER A 26 2.05 6.65 -14.69
N HIS A 27 1.57 5.44 -15.00
CA HIS A 27 0.73 5.23 -16.17
C HIS A 27 -0.24 4.06 -16.02
N ALA A 28 -1.38 4.12 -16.68
CA ALA A 28 -2.29 2.97 -16.74
C ALA A 28 -1.66 1.82 -17.54
N TRP A 29 -2.02 0.57 -17.19
CA TRP A 29 -1.61 -0.60 -17.97
C TRP A 29 -2.65 -0.88 -19.06
N LEU A 30 -2.17 -1.02 -20.29
CA LEU A 30 -3.01 -1.47 -21.41
C LEU A 30 -3.12 -2.99 -21.45
N ASP A 31 -4.08 -3.51 -22.23
CA ASP A 31 -4.13 -4.94 -22.54
C ASP A 31 -2.83 -5.43 -23.19
N ILE A 32 -2.49 -6.70 -22.99
CA ILE A 32 -1.34 -7.32 -23.68
C ILE A 32 -1.49 -7.19 -25.21
N SER A 33 -2.71 -7.29 -25.74
CA SER A 33 -2.99 -7.11 -27.18
C SER A 33 -2.75 -5.68 -27.68
N HIS A 34 -2.68 -4.68 -26.80
CA HIS A 34 -2.37 -3.28 -27.14
C HIS A 34 -0.95 -2.88 -26.75
N ARG A 35 -0.17 -3.79 -26.15
CA ARG A 35 1.23 -3.59 -25.80
C ARG A 35 2.16 -4.28 -26.79
N LYS A 36 3.39 -3.78 -26.83
CA LYS A 36 4.53 -4.41 -27.48
C LYS A 36 5.74 -4.31 -26.56
N ASN A 37 6.57 -5.35 -26.59
CA ASN A 37 7.85 -5.39 -25.89
C ASN A 37 8.94 -4.89 -26.83
N VAL A 38 9.57 -3.77 -26.49
CA VAL A 38 10.60 -3.13 -27.33
C VAL A 38 11.97 -3.26 -26.69
N LEU A 39 12.93 -3.84 -27.42
CA LEU A 39 14.35 -3.73 -27.07
C LEU A 39 14.85 -2.36 -27.52
N THR A 40 15.29 -1.55 -26.57
CA THR A 40 15.66 -0.14 -26.82
C THR A 40 17.11 0.13 -26.43
N PRO A 41 17.84 1.00 -27.15
CA PRO A 41 19.16 1.46 -26.72
C PRO A 41 19.12 2.25 -25.41
N ILE A 42 17.95 2.75 -25.00
CA ILE A 42 17.77 3.57 -23.79
C ILE A 42 18.24 2.78 -22.55
N ASN A 43 17.82 1.52 -22.39
CA ASN A 43 18.27 0.64 -21.31
C ASN A 43 19.42 -0.30 -21.74
N GLY A 44 20.17 0.06 -22.79
CA GLY A 44 21.27 -0.75 -23.30
C GLY A 44 20.84 -2.06 -23.96
N HIS A 45 19.57 -2.22 -24.32
CA HIS A 45 18.96 -3.47 -24.78
C HIS A 45 19.08 -4.60 -23.75
N GLU A 46 19.15 -4.28 -22.46
CA GLU A 46 19.28 -5.28 -21.40
C GLU A 46 17.96 -6.03 -21.16
N TRP A 47 16.80 -5.37 -21.23
CA TRP A 47 15.49 -6.01 -21.10
C TRP A 47 14.46 -5.39 -22.06
N PRO A 48 13.43 -6.15 -22.46
CA PRO A 48 12.32 -5.59 -23.22
C PRO A 48 11.52 -4.60 -22.39
N VAL A 49 11.07 -3.51 -23.02
CA VAL A 49 10.26 -2.47 -22.40
C VAL A 49 8.82 -2.59 -22.90
N PRO A 50 7.85 -2.95 -22.05
CA PRO A 50 6.44 -3.00 -22.44
C PRO A 50 5.90 -1.58 -22.62
N ILE A 51 5.50 -1.23 -23.84
CA ILE A 51 4.88 0.08 -24.17
C ILE A 51 3.65 -0.12 -25.06
N PRO A 52 2.72 0.85 -25.14
CA PRO A 52 1.64 0.80 -26.12
C PRO A 52 2.16 0.65 -27.55
N LYS A 53 1.42 -0.08 -28.40
CA LYS A 53 1.82 -0.39 -29.79
C LYS A 53 2.09 0.86 -30.63
N ASP A 54 1.33 1.91 -30.37
CA ASP A 54 1.30 3.12 -31.20
C ASP A 54 2.14 4.26 -30.60
N VAL A 55 2.85 3.98 -29.49
CA VAL A 55 3.69 4.95 -28.78
C VAL A 55 5.16 4.81 -29.13
N ASN A 56 5.84 5.95 -29.14
CA ASN A 56 7.29 6.06 -29.19
C ASN A 56 7.79 6.76 -27.92
N LEU A 57 8.76 6.13 -27.24
CA LEU A 57 9.41 6.68 -26.04
C LEU A 57 10.08 8.04 -26.30
N ASP A 58 10.47 8.34 -27.54
CA ASP A 58 11.02 9.66 -27.87
C ASP A 58 9.99 10.79 -27.71
N PHE A 59 8.71 10.53 -27.98
CA PHE A 59 7.67 11.55 -27.75
C PHE A 59 7.40 11.76 -26.27
N VAL A 60 7.34 10.67 -25.51
CA VAL A 60 7.25 10.71 -24.04
C VAL A 60 8.43 11.50 -23.44
N ARG A 61 9.64 11.26 -23.94
CA ARG A 61 10.85 12.00 -23.56
C ARG A 61 10.74 13.49 -23.88
N ILE A 62 10.30 13.85 -25.09
CA ILE A 62 10.16 15.26 -25.50
C ILE A 62 9.14 15.97 -24.61
N GLU A 63 8.02 15.31 -24.31
CA GLU A 63 7.02 15.84 -23.37
C GLU A 63 7.66 16.12 -21.99
N MET A 64 8.32 15.12 -21.39
CA MET A 64 8.99 15.29 -20.10
C MET A 64 10.03 16.42 -20.10
N LEU A 65 10.82 16.55 -21.18
CA LEU A 65 11.78 17.64 -21.35
C LEU A 65 11.10 19.01 -21.44
N ASN A 66 9.98 19.13 -22.15
CA ASN A 66 9.22 20.38 -22.26
C ASN A 66 8.58 20.77 -20.93
N LEU A 67 8.20 19.79 -20.09
CA LEU A 67 7.71 20.02 -18.74
C LEU A 67 8.83 20.47 -17.78
N GLY A 68 10.10 20.26 -18.17
CA GLY A 68 11.28 20.67 -17.41
C GLY A 68 11.98 19.55 -16.65
N ALA A 69 11.63 18.29 -16.92
CA ALA A 69 12.33 17.15 -16.32
C ALA A 69 13.69 16.92 -17.01
N GLU A 70 14.74 16.72 -16.21
CA GLU A 70 16.06 16.30 -16.70
C GLU A 70 16.27 14.79 -16.53
N TYR A 71 15.79 14.27 -15.40
CA TYR A 71 15.85 12.87 -15.01
C TYR A 71 14.44 12.38 -14.73
N ALA A 72 14.14 11.15 -15.14
CA ALA A 72 12.85 10.51 -14.89
C ALA A 72 13.01 9.10 -14.30
N TRP A 73 12.11 8.74 -13.40
CA TRP A 73 11.85 7.35 -13.03
C TRP A 73 10.62 6.87 -13.82
N LEU A 74 10.85 5.94 -14.73
CA LEU A 74 9.80 5.17 -15.40
C LEU A 74 10.08 3.70 -15.14
N ASP A 75 9.21 3.04 -14.38
CA ASP A 75 9.36 1.67 -13.90
C ASP A 75 9.70 0.66 -15.01
N VAL A 76 8.98 0.68 -16.13
CA VAL A 76 9.20 -0.22 -17.28
C VAL A 76 10.57 -0.02 -17.93
N LEU A 77 11.20 1.15 -17.76
CA LEU A 77 12.55 1.45 -18.25
C LEU A 77 13.64 1.28 -17.20
N CYS A 78 13.37 1.64 -15.94
CA CYS A 78 14.39 1.78 -14.90
C CYS A 78 14.46 0.54 -13.99
N LEU A 79 13.41 -0.28 -13.98
CA LEU A 79 13.39 -1.59 -13.35
C LEU A 79 13.56 -2.67 -14.42
N ARG A 80 14.39 -3.68 -14.14
CA ARG A 80 14.62 -4.81 -15.04
C ARG A 80 13.31 -5.57 -15.25
N GLN A 81 12.93 -5.78 -16.51
CA GLN A 81 11.71 -6.50 -16.90
C GLN A 81 12.02 -7.95 -17.30
N GLU A 82 11.00 -8.79 -17.36
CA GLU A 82 11.10 -10.20 -17.75
C GLU A 82 11.56 -10.36 -19.22
N GLY A 83 12.40 -11.37 -19.48
CA GLY A 83 12.72 -11.83 -20.83
C GLY A 83 13.92 -11.11 -21.47
N GLY A 84 14.77 -10.50 -20.64
CA GLY A 84 15.98 -9.78 -21.06
C GLY A 84 17.27 -10.59 -21.02
N ARG A 85 18.38 -9.91 -21.32
CA ARG A 85 19.74 -10.33 -20.94
C ARG A 85 19.89 -10.22 -19.43
N ASN A 86 20.70 -11.11 -18.86
CA ASN A 86 20.96 -11.17 -17.42
C ASN A 86 19.67 -11.30 -16.58
N GLU A 87 18.72 -12.10 -17.07
CA GLU A 87 17.47 -12.43 -16.38
C GLU A 87 17.73 -13.02 -14.98
N ASP A 88 18.86 -13.69 -14.79
CA ASP A 88 19.34 -14.22 -13.51
C ASP A 88 19.53 -13.12 -12.44
N LEU A 89 19.81 -11.88 -12.85
CA LEU A 89 19.93 -10.75 -11.92
C LEU A 89 18.57 -10.19 -11.48
N ARG A 90 17.50 -10.45 -12.24
CA ARG A 90 16.18 -9.83 -12.00
C ARG A 90 15.64 -10.17 -10.62
N VAL A 91 15.74 -11.42 -10.20
CA VAL A 91 15.28 -11.86 -8.88
C VAL A 91 16.01 -11.10 -7.75
N GLY A 92 17.34 -10.99 -7.84
CA GLY A 92 18.14 -10.27 -6.84
C GLY A 92 17.91 -8.76 -6.83
N GLU A 93 17.69 -8.15 -8.00
CA GLU A 93 17.32 -6.73 -8.11
C GLU A 93 15.91 -6.49 -7.56
N TRP A 94 14.92 -7.28 -7.98
CA TRP A 94 13.52 -7.17 -7.56
C TRP A 94 13.31 -7.36 -6.07
N MET A 95 14.10 -8.25 -5.44
CA MET A 95 14.08 -8.48 -4.00
C MET A 95 14.19 -7.19 -3.17
N LEU A 96 14.91 -6.19 -3.68
CA LEU A 96 15.16 -4.92 -3.00
C LEU A 96 14.43 -3.74 -3.65
N ASP A 97 14.30 -3.75 -4.98
CA ASP A 97 13.78 -2.60 -5.72
C ASP A 97 12.26 -2.53 -5.71
N VAL A 98 11.57 -3.68 -5.74
CA VAL A 98 10.09 -3.73 -5.78
C VAL A 98 9.46 -3.20 -4.49
N PRO A 99 9.92 -3.57 -3.28
CA PRO A 99 9.35 -3.02 -2.04
C PRO A 99 9.61 -1.52 -1.85
N THR A 100 10.64 -0.98 -2.52
CA THR A 100 11.09 0.41 -2.33
C THR A 100 10.71 1.34 -3.48
N ILE A 101 9.94 0.87 -4.46
CA ILE A 101 9.62 1.62 -5.68
C ILE A 101 8.84 2.91 -5.39
N GLY A 102 7.96 2.91 -4.39
CA GLY A 102 7.17 4.07 -4.00
C GLY A 102 8.03 5.29 -3.64
N ASN A 103 9.24 5.08 -3.11
CA ASN A 103 10.17 6.16 -2.79
C ASN A 103 10.58 7.01 -4.01
N ALA A 104 10.48 6.47 -5.23
CA ALA A 104 10.74 7.22 -6.45
C ALA A 104 9.67 8.28 -6.78
N TYR A 105 8.47 8.18 -6.17
CA TYR A 105 7.31 9.04 -6.47
C TYR A 105 7.00 10.06 -5.37
N VAL A 106 7.66 9.97 -4.21
CA VAL A 106 7.34 10.81 -3.03
C VAL A 106 7.99 12.20 -3.08
N LEU A 107 9.17 12.31 -3.68
CA LEU A 107 10.05 13.46 -3.48
C LEU A 107 9.86 14.61 -4.48
N GLU A 108 9.51 14.29 -5.73
CA GLU A 108 9.41 15.25 -6.83
C GLU A 108 8.11 15.09 -7.60
N LYS A 109 7.97 15.88 -8.68
CA LYS A 109 6.80 15.82 -9.58
C LYS A 109 6.59 14.42 -10.15
N VAL A 110 5.33 14.01 -10.22
CA VAL A 110 4.87 12.78 -10.88
C VAL A 110 3.98 13.13 -12.06
N VAL A 111 4.34 12.67 -13.26
CA VAL A 111 3.52 12.81 -14.47
C VAL A 111 2.67 11.54 -14.63
N CYS A 112 1.35 11.70 -14.58
CA CYS A 112 0.38 10.60 -14.58
C CYS A 112 -0.32 10.47 -15.94
N TYR A 113 -0.10 9.35 -16.64
CA TYR A 113 -0.77 9.01 -17.90
C TYR A 113 -1.97 8.09 -17.65
N PHE A 114 -3.15 8.67 -17.50
CA PHE A 114 -4.37 7.96 -17.12
C PHE A 114 -4.92 7.00 -18.20
N ASN A 115 -4.61 7.25 -19.47
CA ASN A 115 -4.99 6.39 -20.60
C ASN A 115 -3.91 5.40 -21.03
N GLY A 116 -2.76 5.41 -20.37
CA GLY A 116 -1.59 4.60 -20.71
C GLY A 116 -0.41 5.44 -21.17
N LEU A 117 0.80 4.92 -20.99
CA LEU A 117 2.04 5.67 -21.17
C LEU A 117 2.11 6.35 -22.56
N GLY A 118 2.20 7.68 -22.57
CA GLY A 118 2.33 8.47 -23.80
C GLY A 118 1.06 8.55 -24.66
N TRP A 119 -0.09 8.05 -24.17
CA TRP A 119 -1.38 8.28 -24.82
C TRP A 119 -2.00 9.60 -24.39
N PRO A 120 -2.62 10.33 -25.33
CA PRO A 120 -3.24 11.60 -25.01
C PRO A 120 -4.59 11.40 -24.29
N LEU A 121 -4.96 12.38 -23.47
CA LEU A 121 -6.24 12.46 -22.78
C LEU A 121 -7.31 13.12 -23.67
N GLU A 122 -7.66 12.49 -24.80
CA GLU A 122 -8.54 13.12 -25.81
C GLU A 122 -9.99 12.61 -25.81
N HIS A 123 -10.22 11.34 -25.46
CA HIS A 123 -11.51 10.65 -25.70
C HIS A 123 -12.20 10.23 -24.39
N GLY A 124 -11.89 10.95 -23.29
CA GLY A 124 -12.22 10.52 -21.94
C GLY A 124 -11.20 9.55 -21.37
N PHE A 125 -11.41 9.15 -20.12
CA PHE A 125 -10.66 8.09 -19.46
C PHE A 125 -11.64 7.13 -18.78
N ASP A 126 -11.46 5.82 -19.00
CA ASP A 126 -12.26 4.82 -18.30
C ASP A 126 -11.73 4.69 -16.88
N SER A 127 -12.49 5.29 -15.98
CA SER A 127 -12.10 5.51 -14.60
C SER A 127 -12.43 4.30 -13.71
N ASP A 128 -13.37 3.45 -14.15
CA ASP A 128 -13.94 2.35 -13.37
C ASP A 128 -13.52 0.96 -13.85
N SER A 129 -13.03 0.85 -15.08
CA SER A 129 -12.46 -0.38 -15.62
C SER A 129 -11.28 -0.87 -14.81
N ASP A 130 -11.13 -2.19 -14.75
CA ASP A 130 -10.02 -2.89 -14.10
C ASP A 130 -8.61 -2.45 -14.56
N ARG A 131 -8.54 -1.76 -15.71
CA ARG A 131 -7.32 -1.22 -16.32
C ARG A 131 -7.08 0.25 -16.01
N SER A 132 -8.04 0.89 -15.36
CA SER A 132 -7.92 2.29 -14.97
C SER A 132 -6.74 2.47 -14.05
N TRP A 133 -6.04 3.59 -14.21
CA TRP A 133 -5.01 4.00 -13.27
C TRP A 133 -5.49 3.99 -11.81
N PHE A 134 -6.76 4.37 -11.58
CA PHE A 134 -7.39 4.41 -10.26
C PHE A 134 -7.69 3.04 -9.66
N ARG A 135 -7.70 1.98 -10.48
CA ARG A 135 -8.11 0.63 -10.09
C ARG A 135 -6.94 -0.28 -9.78
N HIS A 136 -5.73 0.05 -10.20
CA HIS A 136 -4.58 -0.78 -9.92
C HIS A 136 -4.01 -0.59 -8.51
N THR A 137 -3.54 -1.66 -7.88
CA THR A 137 -3.04 -1.58 -6.51
C THR A 137 -1.72 -0.79 -6.38
N TRP A 138 -0.80 -0.94 -7.33
CA TRP A 138 0.51 -0.28 -7.31
C TRP A 138 0.41 1.26 -7.41
N THR A 139 -0.62 1.82 -8.05
CA THR A 139 -0.79 3.28 -8.17
C THR A 139 -1.04 3.99 -6.84
N LEU A 140 -1.39 3.26 -5.77
CA LEU A 140 -1.42 3.78 -4.40
C LEU A 140 -0.04 4.24 -3.91
N GLN A 141 1.05 3.63 -4.40
CA GLN A 141 2.43 4.03 -4.09
C GLN A 141 2.90 5.20 -4.96
N GLU A 142 2.26 5.41 -6.10
CA GLU A 142 2.66 6.41 -7.11
C GLU A 142 1.84 7.70 -6.99
N THR A 143 0.83 7.70 -6.12
CA THR A 143 -0.02 8.86 -5.84
C THR A 143 0.79 9.90 -5.07
N SER A 144 1.08 11.03 -5.71
CA SER A 144 1.88 12.12 -5.14
C SER A 144 1.07 13.41 -4.96
N ASN A 145 1.47 14.23 -3.98
CA ASN A 145 0.97 15.60 -3.82
C ASN A 145 1.41 16.54 -4.94
N ASN A 146 2.56 16.24 -5.54
CA ASN A 146 3.17 17.03 -6.58
C ASN A 146 3.01 16.25 -7.89
N TRP A 147 1.87 16.38 -8.54
CA TRP A 147 1.52 15.58 -9.71
C TRP A 147 1.03 16.47 -10.86
N MET A 148 1.01 15.90 -12.06
CA MET A 148 0.41 16.52 -13.24
C MET A 148 -0.10 15.48 -14.25
N ILE A 149 -0.97 15.91 -15.15
CA ILE A 149 -1.53 15.07 -16.22
C ILE A 149 -0.49 14.94 -17.35
N GLY A 150 -0.15 13.70 -17.69
CA GLY A 150 0.59 13.37 -18.91
C GLY A 150 -0.35 13.17 -20.08
N GLY A 151 0.06 13.58 -21.28
CA GLY A 151 -0.76 13.52 -22.49
C GLY A 151 -1.91 14.53 -22.50
N ASP A 152 -1.78 15.63 -21.74
CA ASP A 152 -2.78 16.70 -21.72
C ASP A 152 -2.96 17.33 -23.11
N THR A 153 -4.22 17.44 -23.55
CA THR A 153 -4.59 17.99 -24.86
C THR A 153 -5.27 19.35 -24.77
N GLY A 154 -5.33 19.94 -23.56
CA GLY A 154 -5.96 21.23 -23.29
C GLY A 154 -7.48 21.17 -23.17
N ASN A 155 -8.06 19.97 -22.97
CA ASN A 155 -9.48 19.82 -22.71
C ASN A 155 -9.78 20.07 -21.23
N GLU A 156 -10.12 21.31 -20.89
CA GLU A 156 -10.35 21.77 -19.51
C GLU A 156 -11.34 20.88 -18.74
N MET A 157 -12.45 20.51 -19.36
CA MET A 157 -13.51 19.71 -18.71
C MET A 157 -13.06 18.28 -18.38
N LEU A 158 -12.29 17.63 -19.28
CA LEU A 158 -11.71 16.31 -18.99
C LEU A 158 -10.61 16.39 -17.92
N ASN A 159 -9.82 17.46 -17.95
CA ASN A 159 -8.76 17.68 -16.97
C ASN A 159 -9.33 17.91 -15.56
N GLU A 160 -10.42 18.68 -15.44
CA GLU A 160 -11.15 18.88 -14.19
C GLU A 160 -11.68 17.55 -13.62
N GLU A 161 -12.29 16.70 -14.46
CA GLU A 161 -12.79 15.38 -14.03
C GLU A 161 -11.67 14.46 -13.51
N VAL A 162 -10.53 14.43 -14.21
CA VAL A 162 -9.34 13.69 -13.76
C VAL A 162 -8.82 14.25 -12.45
N GLN A 163 -8.76 15.57 -12.31
CA GLN A 163 -8.27 16.25 -11.12
C GLN A 163 -9.14 15.94 -9.90
N GLU A 164 -10.46 16.07 -9.99
CA GLU A 164 -11.39 15.75 -8.90
C GLU A 164 -11.20 14.30 -8.43
N ARG A 165 -11.09 13.36 -9.37
CA ARG A 165 -10.92 11.94 -9.04
C ARG A 165 -9.54 11.65 -8.43
N PHE A 166 -8.49 12.29 -8.94
CA PHE A 166 -7.14 12.17 -8.37
C PHE A 166 -7.07 12.76 -6.96
N GLU A 167 -7.69 13.91 -6.72
CA GLU A 167 -7.75 14.52 -5.39
C GLU A 167 -8.53 13.66 -4.38
N ALA A 168 -9.60 13.01 -4.81
CA ALA A 168 -10.34 12.04 -3.99
C ALA A 168 -9.46 10.82 -3.62
N GLN A 169 -8.71 10.27 -4.58
CA GLN A 169 -7.75 9.20 -4.31
C GLN A 169 -6.61 9.67 -3.39
N LEU A 170 -6.01 10.82 -3.67
CA LEU A 170 -4.93 11.39 -2.86
C LEU A 170 -5.37 11.61 -1.41
N SER A 171 -6.60 12.09 -1.20
CA SER A 171 -7.19 12.26 0.14
C SER A 171 -7.35 10.92 0.86
N SER A 172 -7.84 9.90 0.13
CA SER A 172 -7.98 8.54 0.67
C SER A 172 -6.62 7.92 1.02
N VAL A 173 -5.62 8.10 0.16
CA VAL A 173 -4.24 7.64 0.38
C VAL A 173 -3.61 8.35 1.57
N LYS A 174 -3.79 9.68 1.72
CA LYS A 174 -3.30 10.44 2.86
C LYS A 174 -3.89 9.97 4.18
N LEU A 175 -5.21 9.76 4.22
CA LEU A 175 -5.87 9.23 5.40
C LEU A 175 -5.30 7.85 5.77
N ALA A 176 -5.01 7.03 4.75
CA ALA A 176 -4.38 5.73 4.89
C ALA A 176 -2.85 5.74 5.02
N THR A 177 -2.17 6.89 4.93
CA THR A 177 -0.70 6.97 5.14
C THR A 177 -0.30 6.99 6.60
N LEU A 178 -1.28 7.16 7.50
CA LEU A 178 -1.02 7.12 8.94
C LEU A 178 -0.98 5.69 9.50
N ASP A 179 -1.58 4.71 8.82
CA ASP A 179 -1.62 3.32 9.30
C ASP A 179 -1.99 2.32 8.16
N VAL A 180 -1.51 1.08 8.25
CA VAL A 180 -1.86 -0.05 7.34
C VAL A 180 -3.35 -0.39 7.39
N VAL A 181 -4.02 -0.33 8.55
CA VAL A 181 -5.42 -0.78 8.66
C VAL A 181 -6.39 0.05 7.79
N PRO A 182 -6.35 1.39 7.78
CA PRO A 182 -7.13 2.21 6.84
C PRO A 182 -6.76 2.04 5.37
N LEU A 183 -5.59 1.44 5.05
CA LEU A 183 -5.19 1.13 3.68
C LEU A 183 -5.86 -0.15 3.15
N LEU A 184 -6.19 -1.11 4.03
CA LEU A 184 -6.80 -2.40 3.64
C LEU A 184 -8.07 -2.24 2.78
N PRO A 185 -9.05 -1.37 3.11
CA PRO A 185 -10.23 -1.14 2.27
C PRO A 185 -9.88 -0.67 0.86
N LEU A 186 -8.84 0.17 0.71
CA LEU A 186 -8.42 0.69 -0.59
C LEU A 186 -7.83 -0.40 -1.49
N LEU A 187 -7.38 -1.53 -0.92
CA LEU A 187 -6.84 -2.67 -1.65
C LEU A 187 -7.94 -3.64 -2.13
N GLN A 188 -9.11 -3.61 -1.50
CA GLN A 188 -10.21 -4.56 -1.76
C GLN A 188 -10.73 -4.40 -3.19
N ASP A 189 -11.07 -3.17 -3.55
CA ASP A 189 -11.67 -2.81 -4.85
C ASP A 189 -10.65 -2.63 -5.98
N ARG A 190 -9.38 -2.96 -5.72
CA ARG A 190 -8.28 -2.80 -6.68
C ARG A 190 -7.84 -4.08 -7.34
N THR A 191 -7.37 -3.94 -8.56
CA THR A 191 -6.86 -4.99 -9.43
C THR A 191 -5.36 -5.14 -9.30
N SER A 192 -4.92 -6.38 -9.35
CA SER A 192 -3.52 -6.78 -9.27
C SER A 192 -3.29 -7.99 -10.18
N GLU A 193 -2.12 -8.09 -10.81
CA GLU A 193 -1.78 -9.28 -11.60
C GLU A 193 -1.51 -10.49 -10.70
N LYS A 194 -0.90 -10.28 -9.52
CA LYS A 194 -0.74 -11.30 -8.48
C LYS A 194 -1.31 -10.79 -7.15
N ASP A 195 -1.96 -11.65 -6.37
CA ASP A 195 -2.50 -11.25 -5.05
C ASP A 195 -1.42 -10.64 -4.13
N MET A 196 -0.18 -11.11 -4.26
CA MET A 196 1.01 -10.57 -3.59
C MET A 196 1.23 -9.09 -3.83
N ASP A 197 0.97 -8.59 -5.04
CA ASP A 197 1.25 -7.19 -5.34
C ASP A 197 0.29 -6.24 -4.62
N LYS A 198 -0.78 -6.77 -4.01
CA LYS A 198 -1.65 -6.00 -3.12
C LYS A 198 -1.00 -5.64 -1.77
N ILE A 199 0.05 -6.35 -1.36
CA ILE A 199 0.77 -6.10 -0.11
C ILE A 199 1.81 -4.99 -0.31
N LYS A 200 2.29 -4.77 -1.53
CA LYS A 200 3.35 -3.79 -1.80
C LYS A 200 3.00 -2.38 -1.32
N PRO A 201 1.80 -1.81 -1.57
CA PRO A 201 1.49 -0.45 -1.11
C PRO A 201 1.55 -0.26 0.40
N THR A 202 1.45 -1.35 1.17
CA THR A 202 1.58 -1.34 2.63
C THR A 202 3.05 -1.40 3.10
N GLU A 203 4.01 -1.77 2.25
CA GLU A 203 5.45 -1.92 2.60
C GLU A 203 6.28 -0.64 2.43
N SER A 204 5.88 0.27 1.53
CA SER A 204 6.71 1.39 1.09
C SER A 204 6.56 2.68 1.92
N LYS A 205 5.73 2.69 2.98
CA LYS A 205 5.15 3.93 3.53
C LYS A 205 5.75 4.48 4.81
N ASP A 206 6.85 3.92 5.32
CA ASP A 206 7.60 4.45 6.48
C ASP A 206 8.31 5.80 6.22
N ASN A 207 7.97 6.52 5.14
CA ASN A 207 8.45 7.87 4.88
C ASN A 207 7.31 8.87 5.10
N PRO A 208 7.23 9.51 6.27
CA PRO A 208 6.31 10.62 6.45
C PRO A 208 6.65 11.71 5.43
N ILE A 209 5.61 12.11 4.70
CA ILE A 209 5.60 13.23 3.78
C ILE A 209 6.40 14.41 4.40
N GLY A 210 7.58 14.69 3.85
CA GLY A 210 8.25 15.99 4.02
C GLY A 210 9.38 16.14 5.04
N THR A 211 9.90 15.11 5.72
CA THR A 211 11.03 15.30 6.66
C THR A 211 12.41 14.97 6.10
N GLY A 212 12.53 14.47 4.86
CA GLY A 212 13.82 14.24 4.21
C GLY A 212 14.75 13.29 4.97
N ASN A 213 14.23 12.56 5.96
CA ASN A 213 14.99 11.63 6.77
C ASN A 213 14.60 10.21 6.32
N PRO A 214 15.44 9.52 5.52
CA PRO A 214 15.19 8.16 5.06
C PRO A 214 15.36 7.19 6.24
N THR A 215 14.44 7.26 7.20
CA THR A 215 14.52 6.47 8.42
C THR A 215 13.92 5.12 8.11
N LEU A 216 14.80 4.16 7.77
CA LEU A 216 14.60 2.72 7.87
C LEU A 216 13.22 2.20 7.42
N THR A 217 12.92 2.30 6.12
CA THR A 217 11.90 1.41 5.53
C THR A 217 12.46 -0.01 5.60
N ILE A 218 12.13 -0.75 6.65
CA ILE A 218 12.43 -2.19 6.73
C ILE A 218 11.32 -2.90 5.98
N ALA A 219 11.22 -2.64 4.67
CA ALA A 219 10.32 -3.41 3.83
C ALA A 219 10.85 -4.85 3.74
N PRO A 220 9.98 -5.86 3.85
CA PRO A 220 10.40 -7.25 3.68
C PRO A 220 10.95 -7.47 2.26
N ALA A 221 11.86 -8.42 2.13
CA ALA A 221 12.44 -8.76 0.85
C ALA A 221 11.36 -9.32 -0.09
N TYR A 222 11.26 -8.80 -1.31
CA TYR A 222 10.29 -9.31 -2.27
C TYR A 222 10.72 -10.67 -2.82
N SER A 223 9.77 -11.59 -2.92
CA SER A 223 9.95 -12.86 -3.60
C SER A 223 8.73 -13.18 -4.45
N GLU A 224 8.95 -13.48 -5.73
CA GLU A 224 7.87 -13.83 -6.63
C GLU A 224 7.21 -15.18 -6.32
N GLN A 225 7.93 -16.06 -5.61
CA GLN A 225 7.45 -17.39 -5.24
C GLN A 225 6.77 -17.41 -3.88
N GLU A 226 6.76 -16.28 -3.16
CA GLU A 226 6.14 -16.18 -1.84
C GLU A 226 4.62 -16.09 -1.95
N SER A 227 3.92 -16.67 -0.97
CA SER A 227 2.45 -16.62 -0.89
C SER A 227 1.98 -15.33 -0.23
N ALA A 228 0.74 -14.92 -0.51
CA ALA A 228 0.17 -13.68 0.06
C ALA A 228 0.14 -13.68 1.59
N GLU A 229 -0.09 -14.84 2.20
CA GLU A 229 -0.02 -14.96 3.66
C GLU A 229 1.42 -14.84 4.18
N ASP A 230 2.41 -15.35 3.45
CA ASP A 230 3.81 -15.29 3.87
C ASP A 230 4.35 -13.85 3.79
N ALA A 231 4.09 -13.13 2.70
CA ALA A 231 4.44 -11.70 2.62
C ALA A 231 3.69 -10.85 3.63
N TRP A 232 2.39 -11.09 3.82
CA TRP A 232 1.63 -10.41 4.88
C TRP A 232 2.25 -10.68 6.25
N THR A 233 2.64 -11.92 6.52
CA THR A 233 3.34 -12.28 7.76
C THR A 233 4.71 -11.61 7.88
N ALA A 234 5.44 -11.46 6.78
CA ALA A 234 6.72 -10.75 6.75
C ALA A 234 6.53 -9.25 7.03
N LEU A 235 5.51 -8.63 6.43
CA LEU A 235 5.17 -7.23 6.66
C LEU A 235 4.74 -6.98 8.11
N VAL A 236 3.87 -7.80 8.70
CA VAL A 236 3.43 -7.64 10.09
C VAL A 236 4.59 -7.75 11.10
N LYS A 237 5.75 -8.30 10.73
CA LYS A 237 6.94 -8.30 11.60
C LYS A 237 7.69 -6.97 11.63
N VAL A 238 7.47 -6.12 10.64
CA VAL A 238 8.20 -4.87 10.40
C VAL A 238 7.31 -3.64 10.45
N MET A 239 5.99 -3.80 10.48
CA MET A 239 5.02 -2.73 10.71
C MET A 239 5.32 -1.91 11.97
N GLU A 240 4.97 -0.63 11.92
CA GLU A 240 5.00 0.25 13.08
C GLU A 240 4.04 -0.21 14.20
N LEU A 241 4.34 0.22 15.42
CA LEU A 241 3.63 -0.18 16.64
C LEU A 241 2.14 0.14 16.56
N ASP A 242 1.78 1.28 15.97
CA ASP A 242 0.39 1.72 15.85
C ASP A 242 -0.44 0.76 14.98
N SER A 243 0.09 0.33 13.83
CA SER A 243 -0.58 -0.65 12.96
C SER A 243 -0.78 -2.00 13.64
N LEU A 244 0.19 -2.44 14.43
CA LEU A 244 0.08 -3.69 15.20
C LEU A 244 -1.00 -3.58 16.27
N SER A 245 -1.05 -2.45 16.98
CA SER A 245 -2.08 -2.16 17.98
C SER A 245 -3.47 -2.07 17.34
N GLN A 246 -3.61 -1.42 16.18
CA GLN A 246 -4.88 -1.36 15.46
C GLN A 246 -5.38 -2.76 15.07
N MET A 247 -4.51 -3.62 14.57
CA MET A 247 -4.88 -5.01 14.27
C MET A 247 -5.38 -5.75 15.52
N LEU A 248 -4.70 -5.62 16.67
CA LEU A 248 -5.11 -6.29 17.89
C LEU A 248 -6.47 -5.80 18.40
N PHE A 249 -6.71 -4.48 18.40
CA PHE A 249 -7.87 -3.88 19.06
C PHE A 249 -9.10 -3.76 18.16
N LEU A 250 -8.91 -3.63 16.85
CA LEU A 250 -10.01 -3.42 15.91
C LEU A 250 -10.45 -4.73 15.24
N TYR A 251 -9.55 -5.70 15.06
CA TYR A 251 -9.91 -6.98 14.45
C TYR A 251 -10.42 -7.97 15.49
N HIS A 252 -11.63 -8.49 15.28
CA HIS A 252 -12.39 -9.23 16.30
C HIS A 252 -12.50 -10.74 16.05
N GLU A 253 -12.11 -11.21 14.86
CA GLU A 253 -12.07 -12.64 14.57
C GLU A 253 -10.66 -13.18 14.86
N PRO A 254 -10.52 -14.44 15.31
CA PRO A 254 -9.21 -15.03 15.49
C PRO A 254 -8.53 -15.23 14.14
N GLY A 255 -7.26 -14.88 14.09
CA GLY A 255 -6.36 -15.24 13.01
C GLY A 255 -6.01 -16.74 12.95
N PRO A 256 -5.07 -17.11 12.06
CA PRO A 256 -4.48 -18.44 12.03
C PRO A 256 -3.89 -18.81 13.39
N LYS A 257 -4.01 -20.08 13.83
CA LYS A 257 -3.66 -20.52 15.20
C LYS A 257 -2.33 -19.98 15.76
N LYS A 258 -1.27 -19.93 14.92
CA LYS A 258 0.06 -19.45 15.35
C LYS A 258 0.08 -17.94 15.66
N ASN A 259 -0.85 -17.17 15.08
CA ASN A 259 -0.96 -15.71 15.13
C ASN A 259 -2.42 -15.28 15.33
N ALA A 260 -3.15 -15.91 16.26
CA ALA A 260 -4.59 -15.70 16.42
C ALA A 260 -5.00 -14.25 16.78
N TRP A 261 -4.04 -13.42 17.20
CA TRP A 261 -4.23 -12.03 17.60
C TRP A 261 -4.33 -11.04 16.43
N ARG A 262 -3.97 -11.45 15.20
CA ARG A 262 -4.01 -10.61 13.99
C ARG A 262 -4.80 -11.30 12.89
N PRO A 263 -5.32 -10.56 11.90
CA PRO A 263 -5.90 -11.19 10.71
C PRO A 263 -4.85 -11.93 9.87
N SER A 264 -5.26 -13.01 9.20
CA SER A 264 -4.62 -13.51 7.96
C SER A 264 -4.75 -12.50 6.83
N TRP A 265 -4.00 -12.66 5.74
CA TRP A 265 -4.14 -11.83 4.54
C TRP A 265 -5.57 -11.85 3.99
N GLN A 266 -6.18 -13.05 3.90
CA GLN A 266 -7.56 -13.19 3.44
C GLN A 266 -8.54 -12.47 4.36
N GLN A 267 -8.31 -12.51 5.67
CA GLN A 267 -9.13 -11.77 6.63
C GLN A 267 -8.91 -10.25 6.52
N ALA A 268 -7.66 -9.80 6.37
CA ALA A 268 -7.29 -8.40 6.26
C ALA A 268 -7.91 -7.74 5.02
N VAL A 269 -7.84 -8.42 3.86
CA VAL A 269 -8.44 -7.91 2.62
C VAL A 269 -9.96 -7.99 2.61
N ASN A 270 -10.61 -8.70 3.54
CA ASN A 270 -12.07 -8.71 3.67
C ASN A 270 -12.54 -7.98 4.93
N TRP A 271 -11.63 -7.29 5.60
CA TRP A 271 -11.92 -6.58 6.83
C TRP A 271 -12.76 -5.34 6.52
N ASP A 272 -14.01 -5.34 6.97
CA ASP A 272 -14.86 -4.15 6.90
C ASP A 272 -14.47 -3.15 8.00
N THR A 273 -13.66 -2.17 7.65
CA THR A 273 -13.23 -1.13 8.60
C THR A 273 -14.21 0.03 8.72
N ARG A 274 -15.26 0.06 7.89
CA ARG A 274 -16.32 1.10 7.93
C ARG A 274 -17.18 1.02 9.18
N SER A 275 -17.14 -0.11 9.90
CA SER A 275 -17.83 -0.29 11.18
C SER A 275 -17.13 0.41 12.35
N PHE A 276 -15.90 0.90 12.17
CA PHE A 276 -15.19 1.61 13.24
C PHE A 276 -15.50 3.09 13.17
N SER A 277 -16.01 3.67 14.27
CA SER A 277 -16.05 5.11 14.37
C SER A 277 -14.62 5.64 14.43
N LEU A 278 -14.25 6.48 13.46
CA LEU A 278 -13.02 7.27 13.47
C LEU A 278 -12.94 8.22 14.69
N ASP A 279 -14.01 8.30 15.50
CA ASP A 279 -14.06 9.02 16.77
C ASP A 279 -13.29 8.31 17.90
N PHE A 280 -12.80 7.09 17.71
CA PHE A 280 -11.79 6.54 18.61
C PHE A 280 -10.52 7.39 18.43
N PRO A 281 -10.08 8.15 19.45
CA PRO A 281 -8.93 9.01 19.27
C PRO A 281 -7.73 8.10 19.08
N PHE A 282 -7.26 7.94 17.84
CA PHE A 282 -6.02 7.23 17.50
C PHE A 282 -4.83 7.78 18.31
N ASN A 283 -4.91 9.04 18.73
CA ASN A 283 -4.03 9.70 19.69
C ASN A 283 -4.15 9.21 21.15
N SER A 284 -4.82 8.08 21.44
CA SER A 284 -4.92 7.54 22.81
C SER A 284 -3.98 6.35 23.07
N PHE A 285 -3.35 5.82 22.02
CA PHE A 285 -2.51 4.62 22.12
C PHE A 285 -1.04 4.91 22.49
N TRP A 286 -0.68 6.16 22.83
CA TRP A 286 0.71 6.52 23.17
C TRP A 286 1.33 5.67 24.29
N ASP A 287 0.52 5.06 25.16
CA ASP A 287 0.96 4.20 26.27
C ASP A 287 0.68 2.69 26.06
N VAL A 288 0.20 2.28 24.89
CA VAL A 288 -0.23 0.89 24.61
C VAL A 288 0.37 0.37 23.31
N HIS A 289 1.31 -0.58 23.41
CA HIS A 289 2.11 -1.02 22.27
C HIS A 289 2.20 -2.54 22.15
N ILE A 290 2.08 -3.03 20.92
CA ILE A 290 2.49 -4.39 20.56
C ILE A 290 3.95 -4.36 20.14
N VAL A 291 4.80 -5.00 20.94
CA VAL A 291 6.24 -5.10 20.69
C VAL A 291 6.54 -6.45 20.04
N HIS A 292 7.18 -6.41 18.88
CA HIS A 292 7.73 -7.60 18.23
C HIS A 292 9.20 -7.78 18.61
N ASP A 293 9.50 -8.87 19.31
CA ASP A 293 10.87 -9.30 19.58
C ASP A 293 11.39 -10.09 18.37
N LYS A 294 12.34 -9.48 17.65
CA LYS A 294 12.94 -10.07 16.44
C LYS A 294 13.82 -11.28 16.72
N GLU A 295 14.39 -11.41 17.92
CA GLU A 295 15.25 -12.55 18.28
C GLU A 295 14.41 -13.79 18.59
N THR A 296 13.33 -13.61 19.35
CA THR A 296 12.46 -14.72 19.74
C THR A 296 11.30 -14.96 18.76
N GLY A 297 11.00 -13.98 17.90
CA GLY A 297 9.85 -13.99 17.00
C GLY A 297 8.51 -13.91 17.73
N THR A 298 8.51 -13.39 18.96
CA THR A 298 7.33 -13.29 19.82
C THR A 298 6.78 -11.88 19.85
N TYR A 299 5.46 -11.78 20.05
CA TYR A 299 4.77 -10.51 20.23
C TYR A 299 4.36 -10.37 21.70
N SER A 300 4.59 -9.20 22.27
CA SER A 300 4.17 -8.86 23.63
C SER A 300 3.34 -7.59 23.64
N TYR A 301 2.24 -7.63 24.39
CA TYR A 301 1.43 -6.46 24.68
C TYR A 301 2.00 -5.71 25.90
N ASN A 302 2.24 -4.42 25.75
CA ASN A 302 2.57 -3.52 26.85
C ASN A 302 1.45 -2.49 27.00
N GLY A 303 0.61 -2.65 28.01
CA GLY A 303 -0.51 -1.78 28.30
C GLY A 303 -1.26 -2.22 29.56
N TRP A 304 -2.33 -1.52 29.88
CA TRP A 304 -3.19 -1.89 31.01
C TRP A 304 -3.88 -3.22 30.73
N ARG A 305 -4.08 -4.03 31.77
CA ARG A 305 -4.84 -5.27 31.65
C ARG A 305 -5.60 -5.57 32.93
N ILE A 306 -6.79 -6.12 32.80
CA ILE A 306 -7.51 -6.77 33.89
C ILE A 306 -7.36 -8.28 33.69
N GLY A 307 -6.61 -8.93 34.58
CA GLY A 307 -6.19 -10.32 34.38
C GLY A 307 -7.34 -11.34 34.37
N SER A 308 -8.45 -11.03 35.03
CA SER A 308 -9.60 -11.92 35.15
C SER A 308 -10.90 -11.12 35.19
N VAL A 309 -11.69 -11.25 34.14
CA VAL A 309 -13.06 -10.73 34.04
C VAL A 309 -13.99 -11.84 33.57
N GLN A 310 -15.21 -11.88 34.09
CA GLN A 310 -16.22 -12.81 33.60
C GLN A 310 -17.10 -12.09 32.57
N VAL A 311 -17.24 -12.70 31.40
CA VAL A 311 -18.10 -12.21 30.31
C VAL A 311 -19.29 -13.15 30.18
N GLN A 312 -20.49 -12.58 30.06
CA GLN A 312 -21.74 -13.32 29.88
C GLN A 312 -22.66 -12.63 28.85
N GLY A 313 -23.42 -13.42 28.08
CA GLY A 313 -24.50 -12.94 27.21
C GLY A 313 -24.06 -12.54 25.79
N LEU A 314 -22.75 -12.53 25.52
CA LEU A 314 -22.20 -12.22 24.19
C LEU A 314 -21.99 -13.45 23.30
N ALA A 315 -22.44 -14.65 23.72
CA ALA A 315 -22.29 -15.87 22.94
C ALA A 315 -23.35 -16.00 21.83
N THR A 316 -24.51 -15.36 21.98
CA THR A 316 -25.67 -15.55 21.10
C THR A 316 -25.44 -14.92 19.72
N LEU A 317 -25.78 -15.64 18.65
CA LEU A 317 -25.74 -15.15 17.26
C LEU A 317 -27.02 -14.37 16.91
N VAL A 318 -27.22 -13.24 17.57
CA VAL A 318 -28.26 -12.25 17.19
C VAL A 318 -27.62 -11.06 16.49
N ALA A 319 -28.41 -10.28 15.76
CA ALA A 319 -27.94 -9.07 15.10
C ALA A 319 -27.23 -8.13 16.10
N ALA A 320 -26.14 -7.50 15.66
CA ALA A 320 -25.38 -6.57 16.49
C ALA A 320 -26.17 -5.24 16.62
N PRO A 321 -25.99 -4.49 17.73
CA PRO A 321 -25.09 -4.78 18.84
C PRO A 321 -25.63 -5.87 19.78
N ARG A 322 -24.77 -6.83 20.14
CA ARG A 322 -25.11 -7.91 21.08
C ARG A 322 -24.83 -7.42 22.50
N GLN A 323 -25.78 -7.60 23.41
CA GLN A 323 -25.71 -7.09 24.78
C GLN A 323 -25.28 -8.19 25.74
N GLY A 324 -24.46 -7.82 26.72
CA GLY A 324 -23.96 -8.74 27.74
C GLY A 324 -23.52 -8.02 29.00
N HIS A 325 -22.86 -8.76 29.88
CA HIS A 325 -22.34 -8.25 31.14
C HIS A 325 -20.86 -8.59 31.29
N LEU A 326 -20.11 -7.61 31.79
CA LEU A 326 -18.74 -7.76 32.27
C LEU A 326 -18.77 -7.73 33.80
N ILE A 327 -18.28 -8.78 34.44
CA ILE A 327 -18.18 -8.86 35.90
C ILE A 327 -16.69 -8.83 36.28
N VAL A 328 -16.34 -7.88 37.14
CA VAL A 328 -14.96 -7.65 37.60
C VAL A 328 -14.94 -7.77 39.12
N ALA A 329 -14.09 -8.64 39.64
CA ALA A 329 -13.83 -8.74 41.08
C ALA A 329 -12.67 -7.83 41.47
N THR A 330 -12.87 -7.01 42.50
CA THR A 330 -11.79 -6.21 43.10
C THR A 330 -10.88 -7.09 43.97
N PRO A 331 -9.66 -6.63 44.29
CA PRO A 331 -8.79 -7.34 45.25
C PRO A 331 -9.42 -7.58 46.62
N ASN A 332 -10.44 -6.79 46.99
CA ASN A 332 -11.15 -6.90 48.26
C ASN A 332 -12.34 -7.88 48.20
N GLY A 333 -12.61 -8.49 47.05
CA GLY A 333 -13.70 -9.45 46.83
C GLY A 333 -15.06 -8.81 46.49
N GLU A 334 -15.10 -7.50 46.24
CA GLU A 334 -16.31 -6.85 45.74
C GLU A 334 -16.46 -7.09 44.24
N GLU A 335 -17.65 -7.52 43.81
CA GLU A 335 -17.96 -7.71 42.39
C GLU A 335 -18.67 -6.49 41.81
N HIS A 336 -18.16 -5.99 40.69
CA HIS A 336 -18.81 -4.94 39.91
C HIS A 336 -19.28 -5.51 38.58
N GLN A 337 -20.54 -5.24 38.25
CA GLN A 337 -21.15 -5.65 36.98
C GLN A 337 -21.36 -4.43 36.10
N TYR A 338 -20.91 -4.52 34.85
CA TYR A 338 -21.06 -3.49 33.82
C TYR A 338 -21.84 -4.05 32.64
N GLU A 339 -22.76 -3.26 32.11
CA GLU A 339 -23.41 -3.56 30.82
C GLU A 339 -22.38 -3.33 29.70
N ILE A 340 -22.26 -4.31 28.80
CA ILE A 340 -21.35 -4.24 27.66
C ILE A 340 -22.09 -4.57 26.37
N SER A 341 -21.58 -4.07 25.25
CA SER A 341 -22.11 -4.38 23.93
C SER A 341 -21.00 -4.72 22.94
N ALA A 342 -21.26 -5.69 22.07
CA ALA A 342 -20.38 -6.07 20.98
C ALA A 342 -21.00 -5.67 19.64
N GLY A 343 -20.32 -4.76 18.92
CA GLY A 343 -20.74 -4.30 17.58
C GLY A 343 -20.47 -5.31 16.46
N HIS A 344 -19.68 -6.36 16.72
CA HIS A 344 -19.35 -7.40 15.76
C HIS A 344 -20.19 -8.67 15.93
N GLN A 345 -20.23 -9.49 14.87
CA GLN A 345 -20.97 -10.76 14.84
C GLN A 345 -20.21 -11.95 15.43
N TYR A 346 -18.88 -11.86 15.55
CA TYR A 346 -18.08 -12.98 16.06
C TYR A 346 -18.43 -13.32 17.53
N PRO A 347 -18.84 -14.57 17.86
CA PRO A 347 -19.33 -14.92 19.19
C PRO A 347 -18.23 -14.87 20.26
N ILE A 348 -18.54 -14.26 21.41
CA ILE A 348 -17.68 -14.27 22.60
C ILE A 348 -18.36 -15.20 23.61
N LEU A 349 -17.78 -16.38 23.82
CA LEU A 349 -18.39 -17.38 24.70
C LEU A 349 -18.44 -16.88 26.15
N ASP A 350 -19.44 -17.32 26.91
CA ASP A 350 -19.47 -17.03 28.33
C ASP A 350 -18.26 -17.70 29.00
N GLY A 351 -17.53 -16.95 29.83
CA GLY A 351 -16.28 -17.44 30.39
C GLY A 351 -15.45 -16.38 31.11
N VAL A 352 -14.24 -16.78 31.50
CA VAL A 352 -13.26 -15.89 32.15
C VAL A 352 -12.20 -15.51 31.12
N TYR A 353 -11.97 -14.20 31.00
CA TYR A 353 -11.06 -13.61 30.03
C TYR A 353 -10.08 -12.67 30.73
N SER A 354 -8.99 -12.34 30.04
CA SER A 354 -8.21 -11.15 30.35
C SER A 354 -8.72 -10.02 29.45
N LEU A 355 -9.03 -8.87 30.05
CA LEU A 355 -9.39 -7.65 29.32
C LEU A 355 -8.12 -6.83 29.11
N LEU A 356 -7.84 -6.47 27.86
CA LEU A 356 -6.74 -5.59 27.48
C LEU A 356 -7.20 -4.13 27.41
#